data_AF-A0A7Y3MPQ7-F1
#
_entry.id   AF-A0A7Y3MPQ7-F1
#
_cell.length_a   1.000
_cell.length_b   1.000
_cell.length_c   1.000
_cell.angle_alpha   90.00
_cell.angle_beta   90.00
_cell.angle_gamma   90.00
#
_symmetry.space_group_name_H-M   'P 1'
#
loop_
_entity.id
_entity.type
_entity.pdbx_description
1 polymer ?
#
loop_
_entity_poly.entity_id
_entity_poly.type
_entity_poly.pdbx_seq_one_letter_code
_entity_poly.pdbx_strand_id
1 'polypeptide(L)'
;MRKIILLCIGFLLAGIAFAQQKNVTIYWDEIDYSSASSLNPSTLTAEEKRERILSKINLQLERDQLLYQHQWVDNGFANENSVVVSNINYGTLSSSEMKRINKDLVPNQPKYWINSTTGLGKIYTTVSISPVVRINGQYRKIRSFSVGYSYKT
;
A
#
# COMPACT_ATOMS: atom_id res chain seq x y z
N MET A 1 40.43 -12.66 -25.28
CA MET A 1 39.92 -11.40 -24.70
C MET A 1 38.39 -11.27 -24.76
N ARG A 2 37.73 -11.60 -25.89
CA ARG A 2 36.26 -11.53 -26.04
C ARG A 2 35.45 -12.39 -25.03
N LYS A 3 35.98 -13.56 -24.65
CA LYS A 3 35.34 -14.48 -23.67
C LYS A 3 35.43 -14.00 -22.21
N ILE A 4 36.45 -13.21 -21.87
CA ILE A 4 36.66 -12.65 -20.52
C ILE A 4 35.70 -11.47 -20.31
N ILE A 5 35.46 -10.66 -21.34
CA ILE A 5 34.51 -9.54 -21.31
C ILE A 5 33.07 -10.04 -21.07
N LEU A 6 32.67 -11.13 -21.72
CA LEU A 6 31.37 -11.77 -21.47
C LEU A 6 31.21 -12.28 -20.04
N LEU A 7 32.30 -12.77 -19.42
CA LEU A 7 32.30 -13.28 -18.05
C LEU A 7 32.21 -12.14 -17.02
N CYS A 8 32.87 -11.00 -17.28
CA CYS A 8 32.74 -9.79 -16.48
C CYS A 8 31.33 -9.16 -16.58
N ILE A 9 30.69 -9.19 -17.74
CA ILE A 9 29.31 -8.72 -17.93
C ILE A 9 28.32 -9.64 -17.20
N GLY A 10 28.52 -10.96 -17.27
CA GLY A 10 27.69 -11.94 -16.53
C GLY A 10 27.79 -11.79 -15.01
N PHE A 11 28.96 -11.45 -14.47
CA PHE A 11 29.15 -11.24 -13.03
C PHE A 11 28.45 -9.96 -12.52
N LEU A 12 28.35 -8.92 -13.34
CA LEU A 12 27.63 -7.69 -12.99
C LEU A 12 26.09 -7.86 -12.95
N LEU A 13 25.55 -8.85 -13.66
CA LEU A 13 24.12 -9.18 -13.68
C LEU A 13 23.66 -10.04 -12.48
N ALA A 14 24.58 -10.63 -11.71
CA ALA A 14 24.25 -11.51 -10.58
C ALA A 14 23.82 -10.76 -9.30
N GLY A 15 23.93 -9.43 -9.28
CA GLY A 15 23.49 -8.57 -8.17
C GLY A 15 21.98 -8.33 -8.12
N ILE A 16 21.16 -9.31 -8.50
CA ILE A 16 19.71 -9.19 -8.37
C ILE A 16 19.39 -9.32 -6.87
N ALA A 17 19.40 -8.20 -6.17
CA ALA A 17 18.92 -8.13 -4.80
C ALA A 17 17.49 -8.68 -4.77
N PHE A 18 17.25 -9.71 -3.96
CA PHE A 18 15.93 -10.29 -3.78
C PHE A 18 15.01 -9.22 -3.16
N ALA A 19 14.21 -8.57 -4.02
CA ALA A 19 13.19 -7.62 -3.62
C ALA A 19 11.84 -8.34 -3.56
N GLN A 20 11.11 -8.15 -2.47
CA GLN A 20 9.71 -8.48 -2.35
C GLN A 20 8.87 -7.37 -2.96
N GLN A 21 7.80 -7.74 -3.66
CA GLN A 21 6.82 -6.80 -4.18
C GLN A 21 5.40 -7.22 -3.79
N LYS A 22 4.61 -6.27 -3.29
CA LYS A 22 3.19 -6.46 -2.98
C LYS A 22 2.34 -5.37 -3.62
N ASN A 23 1.18 -5.75 -4.14
CA ASN A 23 0.19 -4.82 -4.67
C ASN A 23 -0.91 -4.65 -3.63
N VAL A 24 -1.23 -3.41 -3.30
CA VAL A 24 -2.20 -3.06 -2.25
C VAL A 24 -3.32 -2.24 -2.87
N THR A 25 -4.56 -2.60 -2.55
CA THR A 25 -5.76 -1.87 -2.97
C THR A 25 -6.44 -1.30 -1.74
N ILE A 26 -6.77 0.00 -1.78
CA ILE A 26 -7.50 0.69 -0.73
C ILE A 26 -8.96 0.80 -1.17
N TYR A 27 -9.87 0.16 -0.43
CA TYR A 27 -11.29 0.31 -0.68
C TYR A 27 -11.84 1.47 0.14
N TRP A 28 -12.30 2.50 -0.56
CA TRP A 28 -12.85 3.73 0.03
C TRP A 28 -14.37 3.67 0.22
N ASP A 29 -15.03 2.81 -0.56
CA ASP A 29 -16.49 2.70 -0.57
C ASP A 29 -16.98 1.85 0.60
N GLU A 30 -18.15 2.18 1.13
CA GLU A 30 -18.83 1.33 2.09
C GLU A 30 -19.42 0.10 1.38
N ILE A 31 -19.32 -1.07 2.02
CA ILE A 31 -20.21 -2.17 1.66
C ILE A 31 -21.59 -1.75 2.17
N ASP A 32 -22.38 -1.15 1.31
CA ASP A 32 -23.77 -0.87 1.63
C ASP A 32 -24.56 -2.18 1.48
N TYR A 33 -24.93 -2.79 2.60
CA TYR A 33 -25.77 -4.00 2.63
C TYR A 33 -27.23 -3.72 2.23
N SER A 34 -27.61 -2.45 2.03
CA SER A 34 -28.98 -2.00 1.78
C SER A 34 -29.23 -1.37 0.40
N SER A 35 -28.18 -1.00 -0.37
CA SER A 35 -28.34 -0.32 -1.66
C SER A 35 -27.92 -1.19 -2.85
N ALA A 36 -28.84 -1.36 -3.80
CA ALA A 36 -28.64 -2.07 -5.07
C ALA A 36 -27.72 -1.35 -6.09
N SER A 37 -26.96 -0.33 -5.67
CA SER A 37 -26.22 0.58 -6.58
C SER A 37 -24.69 0.55 -6.44
N SER A 38 -24.11 -0.31 -5.61
CA SER A 38 -22.66 -0.57 -5.64
C SER A 38 -22.35 -2.02 -5.28
N LEU A 39 -22.10 -2.84 -6.30
CA LEU A 39 -21.73 -4.27 -6.25
C LEU A 39 -22.73 -5.14 -5.46
N ASN A 40 -23.51 -5.97 -6.17
CA ASN A 40 -24.34 -7.00 -5.54
C ASN A 40 -23.50 -7.79 -4.52
N PRO A 41 -23.79 -7.69 -3.20
CA PRO A 41 -22.99 -8.35 -2.16
C PRO A 41 -22.99 -9.88 -2.31
N SER A 42 -23.88 -10.42 -3.14
CA SER A 42 -23.98 -11.83 -3.51
C SER A 42 -22.89 -12.31 -4.50
N THR A 43 -22.18 -11.41 -5.20
CA THR A 43 -21.14 -11.79 -6.17
C THR A 43 -19.72 -11.75 -5.61
N LEU A 44 -19.53 -11.16 -4.42
CA LEU A 44 -18.22 -11.09 -3.77
C LEU A 44 -17.95 -12.35 -2.95
N THR A 45 -16.74 -12.90 -3.08
CA THR A 45 -16.25 -13.99 -2.25
C THR A 45 -16.12 -13.54 -0.79
N ALA A 46 -16.05 -14.51 0.14
CA ALA A 46 -15.84 -14.22 1.55
C ALA A 46 -14.52 -13.46 1.81
N GLU A 47 -13.46 -13.82 1.08
CA GLU A 47 -12.15 -13.16 1.19
C GLU A 47 -12.20 -11.71 0.71
N GLU A 48 -12.84 -11.42 -0.42
CA GLU A 48 -12.99 -10.04 -0.91
C GLU A 48 -13.80 -9.16 0.04
N LYS A 49 -14.83 -9.73 0.69
CA LYS A 49 -15.60 -9.02 1.72
C LYS A 49 -14.72 -8.71 2.93
N ARG A 50 -13.95 -9.69 3.40
CA ARG A 50 -13.01 -9.53 4.51
C ARG A 50 -11.97 -8.45 4.21
N GLU A 51 -11.32 -8.49 3.05
CA GLU A 51 -10.31 -7.51 2.65
C GLU A 51 -10.87 -6.09 2.57
N ARG A 52 -12.08 -5.92 2.05
CA ARG A 52 -12.77 -4.61 2.04
C ARG A 52 -13.01 -4.08 3.44
N ILE A 53 -13.53 -4.92 4.35
CA ILE A 53 -13.76 -4.55 5.75
C ILE A 53 -12.44 -4.16 6.43
N LEU A 54 -11.40 -4.98 6.29
CA LEU A 54 -10.08 -4.70 6.85
C LEU A 54 -9.49 -3.41 6.30
N SER A 55 -9.61 -3.16 5.00
CA SER A 55 -9.12 -1.93 4.39
C SER A 55 -9.80 -0.67 4.94
N LYS A 56 -11.10 -0.74 5.27
CA LYS A 56 -11.82 0.38 5.89
C LYS A 56 -11.35 0.62 7.33
N ILE A 57 -11.19 -0.44 8.12
CA ILE A 57 -10.68 -0.35 9.50
C ILE A 57 -9.29 0.28 9.51
N ASN A 58 -8.45 -0.11 8.57
CA ASN A 58 -7.09 0.40 8.49
C ASN A 58 -6.98 1.77 7.80
N LEU A 59 -8.08 2.33 7.29
CA LEU A 59 -8.13 3.64 6.66
C LEU A 59 -8.58 4.69 7.69
N GLN A 60 -7.59 5.30 8.34
CA GLN A 60 -7.80 6.32 9.34
C GLN A 60 -7.80 7.70 8.65
N LEU A 61 -8.97 8.32 8.60
CA LEU A 61 -9.20 9.64 8.00
C LEU A 61 -9.63 10.67 9.06
N GLU A 62 -9.26 10.45 10.31
CA GLU A 62 -9.72 11.24 11.45
C GLU A 62 -8.99 12.58 11.54
N ARG A 63 -9.47 13.45 12.44
CA ARG A 63 -9.02 14.85 12.51
C ARG A 63 -7.53 15.01 12.81
N ASP A 64 -6.91 14.01 13.42
CA ASP A 64 -5.52 13.98 13.88
C ASP A 64 -4.64 12.99 13.10
N GLN A 65 -5.23 12.00 12.41
CA GLN A 65 -4.50 10.98 11.67
C GLN A 65 -5.06 10.74 10.27
N LEU A 66 -4.16 10.84 9.28
CA LEU A 66 -4.42 10.57 7.87
C LEU A 66 -3.49 9.45 7.42
N LEU A 67 -3.87 8.21 7.73
CA LEU A 67 -3.01 7.04 7.62
C LEU A 67 -3.79 5.83 7.09
N TYR A 68 -3.20 5.11 6.15
CA TYR A 68 -3.66 3.79 5.74
C TYR A 68 -2.59 2.75 6.06
N GLN A 69 -3.01 1.62 6.62
CA GLN A 69 -2.13 0.50 6.95
C GLN A 69 -2.57 -0.79 6.25
N HIS A 70 -1.62 -1.56 5.74
CA HIS A 70 -1.90 -2.89 5.20
C HIS A 70 -0.86 -3.87 5.70
N GLN A 71 -1.31 -5.01 6.22
CA GLN A 71 -0.48 -6.00 6.87
C GLN A 71 -0.66 -7.37 6.20
N TRP A 72 0.46 -8.06 5.97
CA TRP A 72 0.48 -9.43 5.46
C TRP A 72 1.48 -10.29 6.22
N VAL A 73 1.30 -11.61 6.14
CA VAL A 73 2.30 -12.58 6.64
C VAL A 73 3.47 -12.62 5.67
N ASP A 74 4.67 -12.56 6.21
CA ASP A 74 5.91 -12.45 5.46
C ASP A 74 6.92 -13.52 5.87
N ASN A 75 7.92 -13.75 5.01
CA ASN A 75 8.95 -14.76 5.27
C ASN A 75 10.19 -14.20 5.98
N GLY A 76 10.29 -12.88 6.12
CA GLY A 76 11.43 -12.19 6.73
C GLY A 76 11.05 -10.79 7.21
N PHE A 77 11.91 -10.21 8.05
CA PHE A 77 11.74 -8.83 8.49
C PHE A 77 12.04 -7.89 7.34
N ALA A 78 11.10 -7.01 7.00
CA ALA A 78 11.31 -5.95 6.03
C ALA A 78 12.41 -4.99 6.52
N ASN A 79 13.31 -4.62 5.61
CA ASN A 79 14.25 -3.54 5.82
C ASN A 79 13.54 -2.20 5.59
N GLU A 80 13.43 -1.39 6.64
CA GLU A 80 12.68 -0.14 6.60
C GLU A 80 13.30 0.88 5.64
N ASN A 81 14.60 0.76 5.35
CA ASN A 81 15.33 1.67 4.47
C ASN A 81 15.25 1.28 2.99
N SER A 82 14.71 0.10 2.65
CA SER A 82 14.61 -0.35 1.25
C SER A 82 13.21 -0.21 0.66
N VAL A 83 12.26 0.36 1.41
CA VAL A 83 10.88 0.53 0.94
C VAL A 83 10.78 1.53 -0.20
N VAL A 84 10.15 1.11 -1.29
CA VAL A 84 9.83 1.94 -2.44
C VAL A 84 8.37 1.71 -2.81
N VAL A 85 7.60 2.80 -2.87
CA VAL A 85 6.22 2.75 -3.36
C VAL A 85 6.20 3.20 -4.82
N SER A 86 5.58 2.40 -5.68
CA SER A 86 5.45 2.66 -7.11
C SER A 86 4.03 2.36 -7.61
N ASN A 87 3.76 2.63 -8.89
CA ASN A 87 2.49 2.33 -9.55
C ASN A 87 1.25 2.88 -8.81
N ILE A 88 1.36 4.08 -8.23
CA ILE A 88 0.28 4.67 -7.45
C ILE A 88 -0.88 5.06 -8.38
N ASN A 89 -2.04 4.46 -8.18
CA ASN A 89 -3.29 4.85 -8.84
C ASN A 89 -4.02 5.89 -7.98
N TYR A 90 -4.19 7.08 -8.54
CA TYR A 90 -4.93 8.15 -7.87
C TYR A 90 -6.39 8.19 -8.31
N GLY A 91 -7.28 8.50 -7.36
CA GLY A 91 -8.67 8.82 -7.59
C GLY A 91 -9.04 10.22 -7.12
N THR A 92 -10.22 10.67 -7.52
CA THR A 92 -10.85 11.88 -6.96
C THR A 92 -11.50 11.55 -5.62
N LEU A 93 -11.56 12.57 -4.76
CA LEU A 93 -12.32 12.50 -3.51
C LEU A 93 -13.75 12.98 -3.76
N SER A 94 -14.72 12.25 -3.21
CA SER A 94 -16.11 12.69 -3.18
C SER A 94 -16.29 13.85 -2.20
N SER A 95 -17.40 14.59 -2.33
CA SER A 95 -17.72 15.69 -1.42
C SER A 95 -17.86 15.25 0.03
N SER A 96 -18.32 14.01 0.28
CA SER A 96 -18.44 13.46 1.64
C SER A 96 -17.08 13.05 2.20
N GLU A 97 -16.20 12.45 1.39
CA GLU A 97 -14.83 12.12 1.79
C GLU A 97 -14.01 13.38 2.11
N MET A 98 -14.14 14.41 1.28
CA MET A 98 -13.44 15.70 1.45
C MET A 98 -13.75 16.38 2.79
N LYS A 99 -14.97 16.20 3.31
CA LYS A 99 -15.38 16.79 4.60
C LYS A 99 -14.77 16.07 5.80
N ARG A 100 -14.38 14.81 5.64
CA ARG A 100 -13.82 13.98 6.73
C ARG A 100 -12.33 14.23 6.92
N ILE A 101 -11.62 14.61 5.85
CA ILE A 101 -10.17 14.77 5.85
C ILE A 101 -9.78 16.11 6.49
N ASN A 102 -8.83 16.06 7.43
CA ASN A 102 -8.10 17.25 7.85
C ASN A 102 -7.08 17.65 6.78
N LYS A 103 -7.32 18.78 6.12
CA LYS A 103 -6.50 19.31 5.01
C LYS A 103 -5.08 19.67 5.45
N ASP A 104 -4.89 20.04 6.72
CA ASP A 104 -3.59 20.45 7.24
C ASP A 104 -2.61 19.26 7.37
N LEU A 105 -3.14 18.03 7.43
CA LEU A 105 -2.36 16.80 7.51
C LEU A 105 -1.99 16.24 6.13
N VAL A 106 -2.55 16.78 5.05
CA VAL A 106 -2.36 16.23 3.70
C VAL A 106 -0.98 16.65 3.16
N PRO A 107 -0.06 15.70 2.91
CA PRO A 107 1.24 16.03 2.36
C PRO A 107 1.15 16.29 0.85
N ASN A 108 2.11 17.06 0.33
CA ASN A 108 2.25 17.31 -1.12
C ASN A 108 2.77 16.09 -1.90
N GLN A 109 3.27 15.07 -1.19
CA GLN A 109 3.75 13.81 -1.77
C GLN A 109 3.41 12.65 -0.81
N PRO A 110 3.21 11.42 -1.32
CA PRO A 110 2.93 10.28 -0.46
C PRO A 110 4.04 10.08 0.57
N LYS A 111 3.66 10.08 1.86
CA LYS A 111 4.56 9.67 2.96
C LYS A 111 4.27 8.22 3.27
N TYR A 112 5.30 7.39 3.32
CA TYR A 112 5.14 5.97 3.59
C TYR A 112 6.33 5.39 4.34
N TRP A 113 6.08 4.28 5.04
CA TRP A 113 7.10 3.47 5.71
C TRP A 113 6.63 2.02 5.79
N ILE A 114 7.57 1.13 6.06
CA ILE A 114 7.31 -0.29 6.28
C ILE A 114 7.93 -0.69 7.61
N ASN A 115 7.31 -1.64 8.30
CA ASN A 115 7.90 -2.31 9.46
C ASN A 115 7.51 -3.78 9.48
N SER A 116 8.19 -4.57 10.32
CA SER A 116 7.80 -5.95 10.59
C SER A 116 7.73 -6.22 12.07
N THR A 117 6.76 -7.03 12.46
CA THR A 117 6.55 -7.52 13.83
C THR A 117 6.42 -9.04 13.82
N THR A 118 6.56 -9.67 14.98
CA THR A 118 6.47 -11.12 15.13
C THR A 118 5.35 -11.48 16.10
N GLY A 119 4.56 -12.50 15.76
CA GLY A 119 3.51 -13.02 16.62
C GLY A 119 3.22 -14.48 16.31
N LEU A 120 3.10 -15.32 17.35
CA LEU A 120 2.77 -16.74 17.21
C LEU A 120 3.65 -17.50 16.19
N GLY A 121 4.95 -17.18 16.15
CA GLY A 121 5.90 -17.81 15.22
C GLY A 121 5.81 -17.34 13.76
N LYS A 122 5.00 -16.32 13.45
CA LYS A 122 4.89 -15.71 12.12
C LYS A 122 5.42 -14.29 12.12
N ILE A 123 5.99 -13.87 10.99
CA ILE A 123 6.38 -12.48 10.75
C ILE A 123 5.23 -11.78 10.02
N TYR A 124 4.88 -10.60 10.49
CA TYR A 124 3.88 -9.72 9.90
C TYR A 124 4.56 -8.45 9.43
N THR A 125 4.44 -8.14 8.15
CA THR A 125 4.96 -6.91 7.57
C THR A 125 3.81 -5.94 7.35
N THR A 126 3.96 -4.71 7.82
CA THR A 126 2.96 -3.65 7.69
C THR A 126 3.52 -2.50 6.87
N VAL A 127 2.85 -2.16 5.77
CA VAL A 127 3.08 -0.90 5.06
C VAL A 127 2.11 0.15 5.59
N SER A 128 2.62 1.36 5.77
CA SER A 128 1.85 2.52 6.20
C SER A 128 2.06 3.64 5.19
N ILE A 129 0.98 4.29 4.75
CA ILE A 129 1.04 5.34 3.72
C ILE A 129 -0.02 6.41 3.97
N SER A 130 0.29 7.67 3.63
CA SER A 130 -0.69 8.75 3.59
C SER A 130 -1.72 8.48 2.47
N PRO A 131 -3.00 8.19 2.79
CA PRO A 131 -4.00 7.76 1.82
C PRO A 131 -4.46 8.88 0.89
N VAL A 132 -4.24 10.14 1.28
CA VAL A 132 -4.58 11.34 0.49
C VAL A 132 -3.33 12.19 0.34
N VAL A 133 -3.16 12.76 -0.85
CA VAL A 133 -2.04 13.64 -1.19
C VAL A 133 -2.53 14.85 -1.96
N ARG A 134 -1.78 15.95 -1.88
CA ARG A 134 -2.05 17.17 -2.64
C ARG A 134 -1.11 17.27 -3.83
N ILE A 135 -1.62 17.01 -5.02
CA ILE A 135 -0.84 17.06 -6.27
C ILE A 135 -1.36 18.22 -7.11
N ASN A 136 -0.47 19.16 -7.47
CA ASN A 136 -0.81 20.34 -8.27
C ASN A 136 -2.00 21.13 -7.69
N GLY A 137 -2.04 21.28 -6.37
CA GLY A 137 -3.12 21.98 -5.66
C GLY A 137 -4.41 21.19 -5.47
N GLN A 138 -4.56 20.03 -6.11
CA GLN A 138 -5.74 19.17 -6.04
C GLN A 138 -5.53 18.02 -5.05
N TYR A 139 -6.53 17.77 -4.21
CA TYR A 139 -6.54 16.62 -3.30
C TYR A 139 -6.90 15.36 -4.08
N ARG A 140 -6.04 14.34 -3.98
CA ARG A 140 -6.22 13.04 -4.64
C ARG A 140 -6.09 11.92 -3.62
N LYS A 141 -6.99 10.95 -3.69
CA LYS A 141 -6.92 9.73 -2.89
C LYS A 141 -6.11 8.65 -3.59
N ILE A 142 -5.43 7.82 -2.85
CA ILE A 142 -4.73 6.64 -3.38
C ILE A 142 -5.72 5.48 -3.42
N ARG A 143 -5.92 4.87 -4.60
CA ARG A 143 -6.78 3.70 -4.78
C ARG A 143 -5.98 2.40 -4.74
N SER A 144 -4.78 2.41 -5.29
CA SER A 144 -3.86 1.28 -5.23
C SER A 144 -2.43 1.74 -5.39
N PHE A 145 -1.49 0.88 -4.97
CA PHE A 145 -0.06 1.09 -5.13
C PHE A 145 0.69 -0.24 -5.06
N SER A 146 1.91 -0.27 -5.57
CA SER A 146 2.87 -1.35 -5.37
C SER A 146 3.87 -0.94 -4.30
N VAL A 147 4.21 -1.84 -3.38
CA VAL A 147 5.30 -1.69 -2.42
C VAL A 147 6.40 -2.69 -2.75
N GLY A 148 7.60 -2.20 -3.02
CA GLY A 148 8.82 -2.97 -3.16
C GLY A 148 9.69 -2.79 -1.90
N TYR A 149 10.30 -3.86 -1.42
CA TYR A 149 11.22 -3.83 -0.26
C TYR A 149 12.14 -5.05 -0.27
N SER A 150 13.19 -5.04 0.54
CA SER A 150 14.06 -6.20 0.80
C SER A 150 13.94 -6.66 2.24
N TYR A 151 14.37 -7.89 2.54
CA TYR A 151 14.51 -8.32 3.93
C TYR A 151 15.79 -7.78 4.56
N LYS A 152 15.78 -7.65 5.89
CA LYS A 152 16.99 -7.45 6.67
C LYS A 152 17.91 -8.66 6.48
N THR A 153 19.15 -8.38 6.11
CA THR A 153 20.23 -9.37 6.03
C THR A 153 20.90 -9.52 7.39
#